data_AF-A0A924QQJ8-F1
#
_entry.id   AF-A0A924QQJ8-F1
#
_cell.length_a   1.000
_cell.length_b   1.000
_cell.length_c   1.000
_cell.angle_alpha   90.00
_cell.angle_beta   90.00
_cell.angle_gamma   90.00
#
_symmetry.space_group_name_H-M   'P 1'
#
loop_
_entity.id
_entity.type
_entity.pdbx_description
1 polymer ?
#
loop_
_entity_poly.entity_id
_entity_poly.type
_entity_poly.pdbx_seq_one_letter_code
_entity_poly.pdbx_strand_id
1 'polypeptide(L)'
;YKPLAERVFAANAFIIVTPEYNGSYSSEVKNLFDHFPKQARKAFGICTASVGGLGGARATQSLLLLVPALFGIASPSLLIVPNVDKKFNVNSQLIDASFENQIHNFITEFIWLGNQLQQQ
;
A
#
# COMPACT_ATOMS: atom_id res chain seq x y z
N TYR A 1 -8.84 -18.34 -9.01
CA TYR A 1 -7.42 -18.12 -8.66
C TYR A 1 -6.51 -17.85 -9.85
N LYS A 2 -6.60 -18.57 -10.99
CA LYS A 2 -5.72 -18.34 -12.17
C LYS A 2 -5.55 -16.87 -12.59
N PRO A 3 -6.63 -16.07 -12.78
CA PRO A 3 -6.48 -14.68 -13.20
C PRO A 3 -5.78 -13.79 -12.15
N LEU A 4 -5.92 -14.10 -10.86
CA LEU A 4 -5.23 -13.37 -9.80
C LEU A 4 -3.74 -13.72 -9.77
N ALA A 5 -3.42 -15.02 -9.85
CA ALA A 5 -2.05 -15.50 -9.89
C ALA A 5 -1.27 -14.89 -11.06
N GLU A 6 -1.87 -14.87 -12.25
CA GLU A 6 -1.30 -14.25 -13.45
C GLU A 6 -0.98 -12.77 -13.22
N ARG A 7 -1.92 -12.01 -12.63
CA ARG A 7 -1.69 -10.59 -12.29
C ARG A 7 -0.57 -10.40 -11.27
N VAL A 8 -0.51 -11.22 -10.23
CA VAL A 8 0.52 -11.13 -9.18
C VAL A 8 1.91 -11.45 -9.74
N PHE A 9 2.01 -12.47 -10.59
CA PHE A 9 3.27 -12.84 -11.22
C PHE A 9 3.73 -11.80 -12.25
N ALA A 10 2.80 -11.25 -13.04
CA ALA A 10 3.10 -10.20 -14.03
C ALA A 10 3.41 -8.83 -13.42
N ALA A 11 2.99 -8.57 -12.17
CA ALA A 11 3.21 -7.28 -11.53
C ALA A 11 4.70 -7.02 -11.28
N ASN A 12 5.20 -5.86 -11.70
CA ASN A 12 6.57 -5.43 -11.41
C ASN A 12 6.73 -4.76 -10.03
N ALA A 13 5.62 -4.26 -9.47
CA ALA A 13 5.57 -3.59 -8.18
C ALA A 13 4.15 -3.69 -7.60
N PHE A 14 4.00 -3.38 -6.31
CA PHE A 14 2.72 -3.41 -5.60
C PHE A 14 2.49 -2.12 -4.82
N ILE A 15 1.22 -1.70 -4.74
CA ILE A 15 0.76 -0.78 -3.70
C ILE A 15 -0.20 -1.58 -2.81
N ILE A 16 0.12 -1.70 -1.53
CA ILE A 16 -0.77 -2.31 -0.54
C ILE A 16 -1.66 -1.21 0.02
N VAL A 17 -2.98 -1.32 -0.22
CA VAL A 17 -3.99 -0.44 0.35
C VAL A 17 -4.82 -1.24 1.34
N THR A 18 -4.83 -0.83 2.61
CA THR A 18 -5.55 -1.58 3.66
C THR A 18 -6.06 -0.68 4.78
N PRO A 19 -7.21 -0.97 5.39
CA PRO A 19 -7.54 -0.41 6.68
C PRO A 19 -6.62 -0.94 7.78
N GLU A 20 -6.66 -0.30 8.96
CA GLU A 20 -6.20 -0.92 10.21
C GLU A 20 -7.35 -1.60 10.92
N TYR A 21 -7.21 -2.90 11.14
CA TYR A 21 -8.11 -3.71 11.95
C TYR A 21 -7.37 -4.25 13.17
N ASN A 22 -7.85 -3.91 14.36
CA ASN A 22 -7.29 -4.36 15.65
C ASN A 22 -5.77 -4.20 15.79
N GLY A 23 -5.22 -3.13 15.22
CA GLY A 23 -3.79 -2.80 15.31
C GLY A 23 -2.89 -3.46 14.26
N SER A 24 -3.46 -4.06 13.21
CA SER A 24 -2.70 -4.61 12.07
C SER A 24 -3.40 -4.31 10.74
N TYR A 25 -2.77 -4.69 9.63
CA TYR A 25 -3.40 -4.71 8.31
C TYR A 25 -4.46 -5.81 8.21
N SER A 26 -5.32 -5.72 7.19
CA SER A 26 -6.42 -6.65 6.97
C SER A 26 -5.95 -8.09 6.71
N SER A 27 -6.76 -9.07 7.15
CA SER A 27 -6.50 -10.50 6.93
C SER A 27 -6.34 -10.87 5.45
N GLU A 28 -7.00 -10.12 4.58
CA GLU A 28 -7.05 -10.30 3.14
C GLU A 28 -5.68 -10.03 2.51
N VAL A 29 -4.95 -9.02 3.01
CA VAL A 29 -3.56 -8.74 2.60
C VAL A 29 -2.66 -9.89 3.02
N LYS A 30 -2.79 -10.40 4.25
CA LYS A 30 -2.01 -11.55 4.73
C LYS A 30 -2.26 -12.78 3.86
N ASN A 31 -3.54 -13.08 3.62
CA ASN A 31 -3.97 -14.23 2.84
C ASN A 31 -3.45 -14.17 1.40
N LEU A 32 -3.45 -12.99 0.77
CA LEU A 32 -2.90 -12.81 -0.57
C LEU A 32 -1.40 -13.15 -0.61
N PHE A 33 -0.61 -12.55 0.29
CA PHE A 33 0.84 -12.72 0.25
C PHE A 33 1.32 -14.06 0.81
N ASP A 34 0.53 -14.74 1.66
CA ASP A 34 0.81 -16.13 2.04
C ASP A 34 0.66 -17.10 0.87
N HIS A 35 -0.29 -16.84 -0.03
CA HIS A 35 -0.46 -17.63 -1.24
C HIS A 35 0.62 -17.33 -2.30
N PHE A 36 1.21 -16.12 -2.26
CA PHE A 36 2.26 -15.67 -3.20
C PHE A 36 3.47 -15.05 -2.48
N PRO A 37 4.23 -15.83 -1.67
CA PRO A 37 5.15 -15.31 -0.66
C PRO A 37 6.47 -14.75 -1.20
N LYS A 38 6.79 -14.94 -2.48
CA LYS A 38 8.05 -14.47 -3.07
C LYS A 38 7.79 -13.33 -4.05
N GLN A 39 8.10 -12.11 -3.64
CA GLN A 39 8.00 -10.89 -4.43
C GLN A 39 9.37 -10.20 -4.51
N ALA A 40 10.39 -10.99 -4.83
CA ALA A 40 11.79 -10.59 -4.78
C ALA A 40 12.08 -9.34 -5.63
N ARG A 41 12.74 -8.36 -5.01
CA ARG A 41 13.21 -7.10 -5.62
C ARG A 41 12.10 -6.23 -6.22
N LYS A 42 10.83 -6.49 -5.91
CA LYS A 42 9.71 -5.64 -6.34
C LYS A 42 9.53 -4.47 -5.38
N ALA A 43 9.18 -3.30 -5.90
CA ALA A 43 8.81 -2.14 -5.08
C ALA A 43 7.45 -2.35 -4.41
N PHE A 44 7.31 -1.86 -3.18
CA PHE A 44 6.08 -1.86 -2.40
C PHE A 44 5.75 -0.46 -1.88
N GLY A 45 4.66 0.12 -2.37
CA GLY A 45 4.02 1.27 -1.74
C GLY A 45 3.08 0.82 -0.63
N ILE A 46 3.04 1.55 0.49
CA ILE A 46 2.14 1.26 1.61
C ILE A 46 1.17 2.42 1.78
N CYS A 47 -0.12 2.11 1.68
CA CYS A 47 -1.21 3.03 1.93
C CYS A 47 -2.14 2.43 3.00
N THR A 48 -2.30 3.13 4.12
CA THR A 48 -3.25 2.72 5.16
C THR A 48 -4.28 3.80 5.38
N ALA A 49 -5.52 3.39 5.66
CA ALA A 49 -6.61 4.32 5.92
C ALA A 49 -7.37 3.95 7.19
N SER A 50 -7.83 4.96 7.91
CA SER A 50 -8.71 4.77 9.08
C SER A 50 -9.62 5.97 9.24
N VAL A 51 -10.81 5.74 9.81
CA VAL A 51 -11.66 6.82 10.32
C VAL A 51 -11.04 7.48 11.56
N GLY A 52 -10.12 6.78 12.24
CA GLY A 52 -9.37 7.31 13.38
C GLY A 52 -8.23 8.24 12.96
N GLY A 53 -7.82 9.11 13.89
CA GLY A 53 -6.79 10.13 13.67
C GLY A 53 -5.37 9.60 13.41
N LEU A 54 -5.10 8.32 13.67
CA LEU A 54 -3.79 7.71 13.43
C LEU A 54 -3.63 7.12 12.01
N GLY A 55 -4.71 7.08 11.21
CA GLY A 55 -4.66 6.69 9.79
C GLY A 55 -4.12 5.28 9.48
N GLY A 56 -4.07 4.39 10.47
CA GLY A 56 -3.55 3.03 10.31
C GLY A 56 -2.04 2.89 10.54
N ALA A 57 -1.45 3.77 11.35
CA ALA A 57 -0.02 3.74 11.65
C ALA A 57 0.49 2.37 12.13
N ARG A 58 -0.28 1.59 12.92
CA ARG A 58 0.18 0.26 13.38
C ARG A 58 0.13 -0.77 12.25
N ALA A 59 -0.92 -0.72 11.42
CA ALA A 59 -0.96 -1.51 10.19
C ALA A 59 0.25 -1.22 9.29
N THR A 60 0.64 0.05 9.16
CA THR A 60 1.84 0.45 8.40
C THR A 60 3.12 -0.15 9.00
N GLN A 61 3.30 -0.14 10.32
CA GLN A 61 4.45 -0.77 10.97
C GLN A 61 4.50 -2.28 10.68
N SER A 62 3.37 -2.98 10.77
CA SER A 62 3.30 -4.40 10.44
C SER A 62 3.58 -4.68 8.95
N LEU A 63 3.17 -3.80 8.04
CA LEU A 63 3.50 -3.92 6.61
C LEU A 63 4.99 -3.68 6.33
N LEU A 64 5.63 -2.75 7.04
CA LEU A 64 7.07 -2.52 6.94
C LEU A 64 7.90 -3.75 7.36
N LEU A 65 7.35 -4.63 8.21
CA LEU A 65 7.93 -5.93 8.52
C LEU A 65 7.60 -7.00 7.47
N LEU A 66 6.38 -6.95 6.89
CA LEU A 66 5.94 -7.90 5.88
C LEU A 66 6.73 -7.76 4.57
N VAL A 67 6.93 -6.54 4.08
CA VAL A 67 7.59 -6.27 2.79
C VAL A 67 8.97 -6.97 2.67
N PRO A 68 9.92 -6.80 3.62
CA PRO A 68 11.20 -7.51 3.55
C PRO A 68 11.04 -9.03 3.73
N ALA A 69 10.03 -9.52 4.46
CA ALA A 69 9.74 -10.96 4.55
C ALA A 69 9.28 -11.55 3.20
N LEU A 70 8.73 -10.74 2.31
CA LEU A 70 8.41 -11.10 0.92
C LEU A 70 9.58 -10.91 -0.06
N PHE A 71 10.76 -10.54 0.44
CA PHE A 71 11.93 -10.10 -0.34
C PHE A 71 11.68 -8.84 -1.19
N GLY A 72 10.66 -8.05 -0.83
CA GLY A 72 10.33 -6.79 -1.48
C GLY A 72 11.11 -5.60 -0.91
N ILE A 73 10.97 -4.45 -1.56
CA ILE A 73 11.61 -3.19 -1.17
C ILE A 73 10.51 -2.14 -0.93
N ALA A 74 10.39 -1.67 0.30
CA ALA A 74 9.38 -0.67 0.65
C ALA A 74 9.79 0.71 0.12
N SER A 75 8.83 1.41 -0.48
CA SER A 75 8.97 2.84 -0.76
C SER A 75 9.08 3.61 0.56
N PRO A 76 10.02 4.55 0.70
CA PRO A 76 10.15 5.36 1.92
C PRO A 76 8.99 6.36 2.06
N SER A 77 8.33 6.72 0.96
CA SER A 77 7.13 7.55 0.98
C SER A 77 5.91 6.70 1.31
N LEU A 78 5.32 6.93 2.49
CA LEU A 78 4.16 6.19 3.02
C LEU A 78 2.90 7.06 2.92
N LEU A 79 1.75 6.47 2.58
CA LEU A 79 0.47 7.16 2.56
C LEU A 79 -0.42 6.71 3.72
N ILE A 80 -0.29 7.39 4.87
CA ILE A 80 -1.09 7.10 6.08
C ILE A 80 -2.25 8.10 6.12
N VAL A 81 -3.49 7.61 6.02
CA VAL A 81 -4.69 8.43 5.77
C VAL A 81 -5.60 8.47 6.99
N PRO A 82 -5.51 9.51 7.83
CA PRO A 82 -6.39 9.69 8.98
C PRO A 82 -7.74 10.30 8.56
N ASN A 83 -8.79 9.97 9.33
CA ASN A 83 -10.15 10.44 9.08
C ASN A 83 -10.59 10.26 7.61
N VAL A 84 -10.37 9.07 7.04
CA VAL A 84 -10.59 8.81 5.61
C VAL A 84 -12.05 9.07 5.16
N ASP A 85 -13.01 8.89 6.06
CA ASP A 85 -14.43 9.20 5.91
C ASP A 85 -14.70 10.68 5.61
N LYS A 86 -13.76 11.57 5.98
CA LYS A 86 -13.85 13.02 5.73
C LYS A 86 -13.12 13.45 4.45
N LYS A 87 -12.39 12.55 3.79
CA LYS A 87 -11.64 12.86 2.56
C LYS A 87 -12.49 12.79 1.31
N PHE A 88 -13.54 11.97 1.33
CA PHE A 88 -14.41 11.72 0.18
C PHE A 88 -15.86 12.05 0.50
N ASN A 89 -16.62 12.54 -0.48
CA ASN A 89 -18.07 12.68 -0.35
C ASN A 89 -18.81 11.37 -0.65
N VAL A 90 -20.14 11.39 -0.51
CA VAL A 90 -21.02 10.24 -0.77
C VAL A 90 -20.96 9.70 -2.21
N ASN A 91 -20.48 10.52 -3.16
CA ASN A 91 -20.26 10.13 -4.56
C ASN A 91 -18.83 9.64 -4.82
N SER A 92 -18.06 9.34 -3.76
CA SER A 92 -16.65 8.93 -3.81
C SER A 92 -15.72 9.96 -4.46
N GLN A 93 -16.10 11.24 -4.47
CA GLN A 93 -15.24 12.31 -4.97
C GLN A 93 -14.35 12.82 -3.84
N LEU A 94 -13.07 13.01 -4.16
CA LEU A 94 -12.11 13.65 -3.26
C LEU A 94 -12.52 15.10 -3.01
N ILE A 95 -12.78 15.46 -1.75
CA ILE A 95 -13.19 16.81 -1.33
C ILE A 95 -12.12 17.54 -0.51
N ASP A 96 -11.07 16.82 -0.10
CA ASP A 96 -9.93 17.40 0.62
C ASP A 96 -8.75 17.62 -0.34
N ALA A 97 -8.57 18.86 -0.80
CA ALA A 97 -7.47 19.24 -1.67
C ALA A 97 -6.08 19.02 -1.05
N SER A 98 -5.97 19.05 0.29
CA SER A 98 -4.68 18.76 0.96
C SER A 98 -4.28 17.30 0.84
N PHE A 99 -5.24 16.41 0.63
CA PHE A 99 -4.99 14.98 0.43
C PHE A 99 -4.51 14.68 -0.99
N GLU A 100 -4.89 15.48 -1.98
CA GLU A 100 -4.41 15.35 -3.36
C GLU A 100 -2.88 15.45 -3.46
N ASN A 101 -2.28 16.44 -2.80
CA ASN A 101 -0.83 16.61 -2.75
C ASN A 101 -0.11 15.42 -2.08
N GLN A 102 -0.71 14.83 -1.04
CA GLN A 102 -0.15 13.65 -0.38
C GLN A 102 -0.17 12.44 -1.29
N ILE A 103 -1.27 12.22 -2.03
CA ILE A 103 -1.39 11.17 -3.04
C ILE A 103 -0.34 11.39 -4.13
N HIS A 104 -0.21 12.62 -4.63
CA HIS A 104 0.76 12.95 -5.67
C HIS A 104 2.19 12.60 -5.25
N ASN A 105 2.63 13.07 -4.07
CA ASN A 105 3.97 12.78 -3.57
C ASN A 105 4.22 11.29 -3.35
N PHE A 106 3.22 10.57 -2.80
CA PHE A 106 3.31 9.12 -2.61
C PHE A 106 3.50 8.38 -3.94
N ILE A 107 2.67 8.69 -4.94
CA ILE A 107 2.71 8.04 -6.25
C ILE A 107 4.00 8.39 -7.01
N THR A 108 4.44 9.65 -6.97
CA THR A 108 5.68 10.10 -7.63
C THR A 108 6.90 9.34 -7.11
N GLU A 109 7.06 9.25 -5.79
CA GLU A 109 8.18 8.52 -5.17
C GLU A 109 8.10 7.01 -5.41
N PHE A 110 6.90 6.43 -5.36
CA PHE A 110 6.70 5.01 -5.65
C PHE A 110 7.05 4.66 -7.10
N ILE A 111 6.62 5.48 -8.07
CA ILE A 111 6.93 5.29 -9.49
C ILE A 111 8.44 5.43 -9.73
N TRP A 112 9.08 6.43 -9.12
CA TRP A 112 10.54 6.58 -9.20
C TRP A 112 11.24 5.29 -8.74
N LEU A 113 10.92 4.77 -7.55
CA LEU A 113 11.52 3.54 -7.04
C LEU A 113 11.24 2.34 -7.95
N GLY A 114 9.98 2.18 -8.40
CA GLY A 114 9.58 1.10 -9.29
C GLY A 114 10.38 1.09 -10.59
N ASN A 115 10.63 2.27 -11.16
CA ASN A 115 11.43 2.41 -12.38
C ASN A 115 12.91 2.08 -12.15
N GLN A 116 13.49 2.47 -11.01
CA GLN A 116 14.89 2.15 -10.69
C GLN A 116 15.13 0.65 -10.54
N LEU A 117 14.17 -0.09 -9.98
CA LEU A 117 14.29 -1.53 -9.75
C LEU A 117 14.06 -2.37 -11.02
N GLN A 118 13.35 -1.83 -12.02
CA GLN A 118 13.14 -2.53 -13.31
C GLN A 118 14.32 -2.44 -14.27
N GLN A 119 15.24 -1.50 -14.07
CA GLN A 119 16.38 -1.28 -14.98
C GLN A 119 17.56 -2.25 -14.74
N GLN A 120 17.42 -3.21 -13.81
CA GLN A 120 18.42 -4.22 -13.45
C GLN A 120 17.97 -5.62 -13.89
#